data_AF-A0A9W4TEK8-F1
#
_entry.id   AF-A0A9W4TEK8-F1
#
_cell.length_a   1.000
_cell.length_b   1.000
_cell.length_c   1.000
_cell.angle_alpha   90.00
_cell.angle_beta   90.00
_cell.angle_gamma   90.00
#
_symmetry.space_group_name_H-M   'P 1'
#
loop_
_entity.id
_entity.type
_entity.pdbx_description
1 polymer ?
#
loop_
_entity_poly.entity_id
_entity_poly.type
_entity_poly.pdbx_seq_one_letter_code
_entity_poly.pdbx_strand_id
1 'polypeptide(L)'
;FDGDEMNMHFPQNEIARAEAMIIGNTNKQYLGPTSGNPLRGLIQDHVVTGVWMTCKDTFFIKGDYQQIVFAALRPDYLDGRKVLTVPPAIHKPKPLWTGKQIITSVLINLTRGRAPLNLKSKNKISAKYWGWSASEEDTVIFMDGEHLTGVLDKSQIGNTSFGLVHSCYELYSADIAGQFLSTLGR
;
A
#
# COMPACT_ATOMS: atom_id res chain seq x y z
N PHE A 1 -21.30 0.28 -9.69
CA PHE A 1 -22.21 -0.16 -8.61
C PHE A 1 -23.51 0.61 -8.76
N ASP A 2 -24.28 0.20 -9.74
CA ASP A 2 -25.37 0.94 -10.37
C ASP A 2 -26.50 -0.01 -10.81
N GLY A 3 -26.47 -1.25 -10.31
CA GLY A 3 -27.47 -2.27 -10.60
C GLY A 3 -26.92 -3.57 -11.17
N ASP A 4 -25.60 -3.69 -11.38
CA ASP A 4 -24.98 -4.93 -11.89
C ASP A 4 -25.20 -6.13 -10.96
N GLU A 5 -25.46 -7.29 -11.55
CA GLU A 5 -25.62 -8.56 -10.85
C GLU A 5 -24.34 -9.42 -10.97
N MET A 6 -23.97 -10.12 -9.90
CA MET A 6 -22.86 -11.07 -9.89
C MET A 6 -23.32 -12.43 -9.35
N ASN A 7 -22.99 -13.50 -10.06
CA ASN A 7 -23.27 -14.85 -9.61
C ASN A 7 -22.27 -15.30 -8.53
N MET A 8 -22.76 -16.00 -7.52
CA MET A 8 -21.94 -16.66 -6.51
C MET A 8 -22.05 -18.17 -6.68
N HIS A 9 -20.93 -18.81 -7.03
CA HIS A 9 -20.84 -20.27 -7.14
C HIS A 9 -20.13 -20.83 -5.92
N PHE A 10 -20.68 -21.89 -5.33
CA PHE A 10 -20.13 -22.51 -4.11
C PHE A 10 -19.60 -23.93 -4.43
N PRO A 11 -18.27 -24.14 -4.46
CA PRO A 11 -17.66 -25.45 -4.74
C PRO A 11 -18.14 -26.56 -3.79
N GLN A 12 -18.42 -27.76 -4.32
CA GLN A 12 -19.01 -28.88 -3.56
C GLN A 12 -18.03 -30.02 -3.23
N ASN A 13 -16.75 -29.90 -3.60
CA ASN A 13 -15.74 -30.90 -3.28
C ASN A 13 -14.36 -30.26 -3.04
N GLU A 14 -13.45 -31.04 -2.44
CA GLU A 14 -12.13 -30.57 -2.02
C GLU A 14 -11.23 -30.18 -3.19
N ILE A 15 -11.35 -30.87 -4.33
CA ILE A 15 -10.57 -30.57 -5.55
C ILE A 15 -10.96 -29.18 -6.07
N ALA A 16 -12.26 -28.94 -6.26
CA ALA A 16 -12.78 -27.66 -6.70
C ALA A 16 -12.47 -26.53 -5.69
N ARG A 17 -12.49 -26.83 -4.38
CA ARG A 17 -12.07 -25.88 -3.34
C ARG A 17 -10.59 -25.51 -3.49
N ALA A 18 -9.72 -26.51 -3.69
CA ALA A 18 -8.29 -26.28 -3.88
C ALA A 18 -8.01 -25.48 -5.17
N GLU A 19 -8.65 -25.82 -6.28
CA GLU A 19 -8.53 -25.08 -7.55
C GLU A 19 -8.98 -23.62 -7.40
N ALA A 20 -10.12 -23.37 -6.77
CA ALA A 20 -10.60 -22.02 -6.51
C ALA A 20 -9.65 -21.23 -5.59
N MET A 21 -9.06 -21.88 -4.57
CA MET A 21 -8.16 -21.24 -3.61
C MET A 21 -6.74 -21.02 -4.14
N ILE A 22 -6.24 -21.86 -5.04
CA ILE A 22 -4.83 -21.82 -5.49
C ILE A 22 -4.70 -21.21 -6.88
N ILE A 23 -5.64 -21.52 -7.78
CA ILE A 23 -5.59 -21.12 -9.20
C ILE A 23 -6.55 -19.96 -9.45
N GLY A 24 -7.83 -20.14 -9.09
CA GLY A 24 -8.89 -19.17 -9.34
C GLY A 24 -8.92 -17.98 -8.38
N ASN A 25 -7.97 -17.89 -7.45
CA ASN A 25 -7.99 -16.85 -6.43
C ASN A 25 -7.62 -15.49 -7.01
N THR A 26 -8.18 -14.41 -6.45
CA THR A 26 -8.01 -13.06 -6.98
C THR A 26 -6.62 -12.48 -6.80
N ASN A 27 -5.80 -13.02 -5.88
CA ASN A 27 -4.41 -12.60 -5.72
C ASN A 27 -3.55 -13.11 -6.87
N LYS A 28 -3.75 -14.35 -7.33
CA LYS A 28 -3.03 -14.93 -8.47
C LYS A 28 -3.45 -14.31 -9.82
N GLN A 29 -4.59 -13.62 -9.86
CA GLN A 29 -5.06 -12.87 -11.02
C GLN A 29 -4.71 -11.38 -10.96
N TYR A 30 -3.64 -11.00 -10.25
CA TYR A 30 -3.24 -9.59 -10.13
C TYR A 30 -2.81 -8.99 -11.48
N LEU A 31 -2.06 -9.74 -12.30
CA LEU A 31 -1.64 -9.33 -13.65
C LEU A 31 -2.57 -9.92 -14.71
N GLY A 32 -2.94 -9.12 -15.70
CA GLY A 32 -3.75 -9.57 -16.81
C GLY A 32 -2.93 -10.38 -17.82
N PRO A 33 -3.43 -11.53 -18.32
CA PRO A 33 -2.67 -12.41 -19.21
C PRO A 33 -2.36 -11.78 -20.58
N THR A 34 -3.13 -10.76 -20.99
CA THR A 34 -2.96 -10.11 -22.30
C THR A 34 -1.70 -9.27 -22.40
N SER A 35 -1.37 -8.50 -21.37
CA SER A 35 -0.27 -7.52 -21.40
C SER A 35 0.66 -7.59 -20.19
N GLY A 36 0.38 -8.46 -19.21
CA GLY A 36 1.10 -8.51 -17.95
C GLY A 36 0.89 -7.28 -17.06
N ASN A 37 -0.06 -6.41 -17.39
CA ASN A 37 -0.32 -5.20 -16.60
C ASN A 37 -1.22 -5.50 -15.40
N PRO A 38 -1.06 -4.78 -14.27
CA PRO A 38 -1.93 -4.90 -13.11
C PRO A 38 -3.41 -4.64 -13.43
N LEU A 39 -4.28 -5.54 -12.95
CA LEU A 39 -5.74 -5.40 -13.04
C LEU A 39 -6.34 -4.78 -11.78
N ARG A 40 -5.74 -5.06 -10.62
CA ARG A 40 -6.25 -4.64 -9.31
C ARG A 40 -5.49 -3.42 -8.79
N GLY A 41 -6.21 -2.51 -8.16
CA GLY A 41 -5.67 -1.33 -7.53
C GLY A 41 -6.75 -0.51 -6.83
N LEU A 42 -6.33 0.45 -6.02
CA LEU A 42 -7.25 1.36 -5.34
C LEU A 42 -7.76 2.44 -6.32
N ILE A 43 -8.99 2.91 -6.08
CA ILE A 43 -9.70 3.85 -6.94
C ILE A 43 -10.23 5.04 -6.15
N GLN A 44 -10.55 6.12 -6.87
CA GLN A 44 -11.29 7.29 -6.39
C GLN A 44 -10.74 7.87 -5.07
N ASP A 45 -11.50 7.75 -3.98
CA ASP A 45 -11.21 8.38 -2.69
C ASP A 45 -9.88 7.93 -2.09
N HIS A 46 -9.49 6.68 -2.33
CA HIS A 46 -8.20 6.16 -1.88
C HIS A 46 -7.02 6.81 -2.60
N VAL A 47 -7.20 7.16 -3.88
CA VAL A 47 -6.16 7.88 -4.64
C VAL A 47 -6.02 9.29 -4.09
N VAL A 48 -7.14 9.96 -3.80
CA VAL A 48 -7.15 11.30 -3.21
C VAL A 48 -6.51 11.25 -1.81
N THR A 49 -6.93 10.30 -0.97
CA THR A 49 -6.39 10.10 0.37
C THR A 49 -4.92 9.74 0.33
N GLY A 50 -4.48 8.92 -0.62
CA GLY A 50 -3.07 8.59 -0.84
C GLY A 50 -2.22 9.85 -1.04
N VAL A 51 -2.70 10.79 -1.87
CA VAL A 51 -2.02 12.08 -2.08
C VAL A 51 -1.98 12.86 -0.78
N TRP A 52 -3.14 13.19 -0.19
CA TRP A 52 -3.21 14.02 1.02
C TRP A 52 -2.43 13.43 2.19
N MET A 53 -2.61 12.14 2.48
CA MET A 53 -1.94 11.47 3.59
C MET A 53 -0.43 11.50 3.42
N THR A 54 0.07 11.32 2.19
CA THR A 54 1.52 11.28 1.94
C THR A 54 2.12 12.63 1.57
N CYS A 55 1.36 13.73 1.58
CA CYS A 55 1.90 15.08 1.42
C CYS A 55 2.90 15.44 2.53
N LYS A 56 3.89 16.26 2.19
CA LYS A 56 4.97 16.70 3.09
C LYS A 56 4.50 17.46 4.33
N ASP A 57 3.36 18.16 4.24
CA ASP A 57 2.77 18.97 5.31
C ASP A 57 1.83 18.18 6.23
N THR A 58 1.66 16.88 5.99
CA THR A 58 0.75 16.04 6.78
C THR A 58 1.48 15.37 7.94
N PHE A 59 1.10 15.77 9.15
CA PHE A 59 1.67 15.28 10.40
C PHE A 59 0.61 14.71 11.33
N PHE A 60 0.98 13.65 12.05
CA PHE A 60 0.15 12.94 12.99
C PHE A 60 0.81 12.96 14.38
N ILE A 61 -0.02 13.11 15.41
CA ILE A 61 0.43 12.89 16.78
C ILE A 61 0.52 11.38 17.04
N LYS A 62 1.23 10.99 18.10
CA LYS A 62 1.46 9.58 18.43
C LYS A 62 0.18 8.73 18.44
N GLY A 63 -0.90 9.24 19.03
CA GLY A 63 -2.19 8.53 19.13
C GLY A 63 -2.77 8.22 17.74
N ASP A 64 -2.90 9.24 16.90
CA ASP A 64 -3.44 9.10 15.54
C ASP A 64 -2.57 8.18 14.68
N TYR A 65 -1.24 8.35 14.72
CA TYR A 65 -0.31 7.47 14.02
C TYR A 65 -0.50 6.00 14.42
N GLN A 66 -0.54 5.71 15.72
CA GLN A 66 -0.72 4.35 16.23
C GLN A 66 -2.09 3.79 15.85
N GLN A 67 -3.14 4.60 15.94
CA GLN A 67 -4.51 4.22 15.59
C GLN A 67 -4.62 3.87 14.10
N ILE A 68 -4.08 4.72 13.22
CA ILE A 68 -4.11 4.48 11.77
C ILE A 68 -3.33 3.21 11.43
N VAL A 69 -2.10 3.04 11.92
CA VAL A 69 -1.29 1.85 11.64
C VAL A 69 -1.99 0.58 12.14
N PHE A 70 -2.59 0.59 13.33
CA PHE A 70 -3.30 -0.56 13.87
C PHE A 70 -4.57 -0.87 13.07
N ALA A 71 -5.38 0.14 12.74
CA ALA A 71 -6.61 0.01 11.97
C ALA A 71 -6.34 -0.51 10.55
N ALA A 72 -5.26 -0.03 9.93
CA ALA A 72 -4.81 -0.48 8.63
C ALA A 72 -4.37 -1.95 8.69
N LEU A 73 -3.48 -2.32 9.62
CA LEU A 73 -2.92 -3.68 9.66
C LEU A 73 -3.91 -4.76 10.12
N ARG A 74 -4.82 -4.43 11.05
CA ARG A 74 -5.71 -5.40 11.74
C ARG A 74 -4.97 -6.70 12.10
N PRO A 75 -3.89 -6.63 12.90
CA PRO A 75 -3.14 -7.82 13.27
C PRO A 75 -4.09 -8.83 13.94
N ASP A 76 -4.00 -10.10 13.53
CA ASP A 76 -4.77 -11.16 14.16
C ASP A 76 -4.32 -11.28 15.63
N TYR A 77 -5.29 -11.25 16.55
CA TYR A 77 -5.02 -11.37 17.98
C TYR A 77 -4.38 -12.73 18.31
N LEU A 78 -4.59 -13.74 17.45
CA LEU A 78 -4.00 -15.07 17.59
C LEU A 78 -2.53 -15.15 17.16
N ASP A 79 -2.06 -14.25 16.28
CA ASP A 79 -0.68 -14.29 15.77
C ASP A 79 0.32 -13.77 16.83
N GLY A 80 -0.15 -13.07 17.86
CA GLY A 80 0.68 -12.59 18.98
C GLY A 80 1.79 -11.60 18.58
N ARG A 81 1.85 -11.19 17.31
CA ARG A 81 2.90 -10.33 16.77
C ARG A 81 2.66 -8.88 17.18
N LYS A 82 3.59 -8.34 17.97
CA LYS A 82 3.62 -6.91 18.28
C LYS A 82 3.78 -6.09 16.99
N VAL A 83 2.91 -5.11 16.77
CA VAL A 83 3.02 -4.13 15.65
C VAL A 83 4.30 -3.33 15.78
N LEU A 84 5.09 -3.28 14.70
CA LEU A 84 6.31 -2.48 14.62
C LEU A 84 5.96 -1.04 14.25
N THR A 85 6.65 -0.09 14.86
CA THR A 85 6.47 1.35 14.64
C THR A 85 7.82 2.01 14.42
N VAL A 86 7.85 3.17 13.76
CA VAL A 86 9.05 3.98 13.54
C VAL A 86 9.14 5.14 14.53
N PRO A 87 10.34 5.68 14.82
CA PRO A 87 10.47 6.90 15.61
C PRO A 87 9.80 8.11 14.93
N PRO A 88 9.40 9.15 15.67
CA PRO A 88 8.80 10.34 15.06
C PRO A 88 9.80 11.09 14.18
N ALA A 89 9.33 11.68 13.08
CA ALA A 89 10.15 12.56 12.23
C ALA A 89 10.55 13.86 12.95
N ILE A 90 9.67 14.38 13.82
CA ILE A 90 9.94 15.57 14.64
C ILE A 90 9.88 15.15 16.11
N HIS A 91 10.95 15.41 16.86
CA HIS A 91 11.01 15.06 18.29
C HIS A 91 10.58 16.22 19.21
N LYS A 92 10.93 17.45 18.87
CA LYS A 92 10.62 18.68 19.62
C LYS A 92 10.01 19.72 18.66
N PRO A 93 9.07 20.56 19.12
CA PRO A 93 8.55 20.68 20.48
C PRO A 93 7.58 19.55 20.88
N LYS A 94 7.02 18.82 19.92
CA LYS A 94 6.11 17.69 20.13
C LYS A 94 6.51 16.54 19.20
N PRO A 95 6.40 15.27 19.63
CA PRO A 95 6.63 14.14 18.76
C PRO A 95 5.55 14.06 17.66
N LEU A 96 5.97 14.16 16.39
CA LEU A 96 5.08 14.09 15.23
C LEU A 96 5.62 13.09 14.20
N TRP A 97 4.70 12.36 13.57
CA TRP A 97 4.96 11.41 12.48
C TRP A 97 4.41 11.95 11.17
N THR A 98 5.06 11.63 10.06
CA THR A 98 4.53 11.95 8.72
C THR A 98 3.62 10.84 8.21
N GLY A 99 2.78 11.10 7.23
CA GLY A 99 2.03 10.01 6.60
C GLY A 99 2.90 9.02 5.82
N LYS A 100 4.06 9.46 5.30
CA LYS A 100 5.06 8.55 4.72
C LYS A 100 5.59 7.52 5.75
N GLN A 101 5.68 7.91 7.02
CA GLN A 101 6.02 7.00 8.12
C GLN A 101 4.90 5.98 8.41
N ILE A 102 3.63 6.31 8.16
CA ILE A 102 2.52 5.34 8.22
C ILE A 102 2.70 4.27 7.16
N ILE A 103 2.96 4.66 5.89
CA ILE A 103 3.23 3.72 4.79
C ILE A 103 4.43 2.82 5.11
N THR A 104 5.52 3.42 5.60
CA THR A 104 6.72 2.70 6.03
C THR A 104 6.40 1.66 7.11
N SER A 105 5.62 2.05 8.12
CA SER A 105 5.22 1.15 9.21
C SER A 105 4.35 0.01 8.68
N VAL A 106 3.39 0.30 7.81
CA VAL A 106 2.58 -0.75 7.16
C VAL A 106 3.48 -1.74 6.41
N LEU A 107 4.39 -1.25 5.58
CA LEU A 107 5.26 -2.09 4.76
C LEU A 107 6.14 -3.00 5.63
N ILE A 108 6.84 -2.44 6.63
CA ILE A 108 7.69 -3.21 7.56
C ILE A 108 6.91 -4.31 8.28
N ASN A 109 5.65 -4.06 8.63
CA ASN A 109 4.82 -5.05 9.30
C ASN A 109 4.38 -6.18 8.37
N LEU A 110 4.13 -5.90 7.09
CA LEU A 110 3.74 -6.90 6.09
C LEU A 110 4.95 -7.71 5.59
N THR A 111 6.15 -7.13 5.54
CA THR A 111 7.33 -7.73 4.90
C THR A 111 8.40 -8.21 5.90
N ARG A 112 8.02 -8.43 7.17
CA ARG A 112 8.95 -8.89 8.23
C ARG A 112 9.78 -10.10 7.80
N GLY A 113 11.08 -10.02 8.04
CA GLY A 113 12.03 -11.09 7.71
C GLY A 113 12.33 -11.22 6.23
N ARG A 114 11.93 -10.26 5.39
CA ARG A 114 12.24 -10.21 3.96
C ARG A 114 13.16 -9.04 3.65
N ALA A 115 13.83 -9.12 2.50
CA ALA A 115 14.67 -8.02 2.02
C ALA A 115 13.82 -6.74 1.85
N PRO A 116 14.35 -5.59 2.26
CA PRO A 116 13.59 -4.34 2.18
C PRO A 116 13.39 -3.85 0.74
N LEU A 117 12.31 -3.11 0.51
CA LEU A 117 11.96 -2.56 -0.80
C LEU A 117 12.87 -1.39 -1.13
N ASN A 118 13.46 -1.42 -2.32
CA ASN A 118 14.10 -0.27 -2.95
C ASN A 118 13.36 0.04 -4.26
N LEU A 119 12.81 1.24 -4.36
CA LEU A 119 12.01 1.69 -5.51
C LEU A 119 12.29 3.16 -5.80
N LYS A 120 12.54 3.46 -7.07
CA LYS A 120 12.49 4.83 -7.60
C LYS A 120 11.47 4.89 -8.71
N SER A 121 10.42 5.66 -8.51
CA SER A 121 9.29 5.79 -9.44
C SER A 121 8.86 7.26 -9.55
N LYS A 122 7.86 7.53 -10.41
CA LYS A 122 7.25 8.85 -10.56
C LYS A 122 5.75 8.77 -10.31
N ASN A 123 5.22 9.79 -9.64
CA ASN A 123 3.78 10.01 -9.62
C ASN A 123 3.34 10.91 -10.78
N LYS A 124 2.04 11.15 -10.90
CA LYS A 124 1.45 11.96 -11.98
C LYS A 124 1.41 13.46 -11.65
N ILE A 125 1.74 13.85 -10.41
CA ILE A 125 1.67 15.24 -9.95
C ILE A 125 3.05 15.87 -10.10
N SER A 126 3.24 16.61 -11.19
CA SER A 126 4.50 17.28 -11.51
C SER A 126 4.97 18.23 -10.40
N ALA A 127 6.29 18.30 -10.21
CA ALA A 127 6.99 19.17 -9.26
C ALA A 127 6.49 20.63 -9.26
N LYS A 128 6.06 21.15 -10.42
CA LYS A 128 5.54 22.52 -10.56
C LYS A 128 4.33 22.84 -9.67
N TYR A 129 3.56 21.83 -9.26
CA TYR A 129 2.39 21.99 -8.41
C TYR A 129 2.72 22.05 -6.91
N TRP A 130 3.94 21.64 -6.52
CA TRP A 130 4.38 21.59 -5.12
C TRP A 130 5.16 22.84 -4.67
N GLY A 131 5.49 23.71 -5.62
CA GLY A 131 6.37 24.85 -5.37
C GLY A 131 7.83 24.44 -5.12
N TRP A 132 8.68 25.42 -4.84
CA TRP A 132 10.13 25.21 -4.70
C TRP A 132 10.52 24.46 -3.42
N SER A 133 9.68 24.46 -2.39
CA SER A 133 9.95 23.86 -1.08
C SER A 133 9.64 22.36 -0.99
N ALA A 134 8.97 21.81 -1.99
CA ALA A 134 8.53 20.41 -2.03
C ALA A 134 8.60 19.81 -3.45
N SER A 135 9.47 20.35 -4.31
CA SER A 135 9.63 19.89 -5.70
C SER A 135 9.94 18.39 -5.84
N GLU A 136 10.56 17.79 -4.81
CA GLU A 136 10.86 16.36 -4.73
C GLU A 136 9.62 15.46 -4.62
N GLU A 137 8.45 16.03 -4.32
CA GLU A 137 7.20 15.29 -4.16
C GLU A 137 6.67 14.69 -5.48
N ASP A 138 7.29 14.97 -6.64
CA ASP A 138 6.98 14.31 -7.93
C ASP A 138 7.63 12.92 -8.08
N THR A 139 8.65 12.64 -7.26
CA THR A 139 9.50 11.45 -7.36
C THR A 139 9.31 10.59 -6.12
N VAL A 140 8.83 9.37 -6.35
CA VAL A 140 8.54 8.40 -5.30
C VAL A 140 9.80 7.58 -5.04
N ILE A 141 10.31 7.67 -3.82
CA ILE A 141 11.52 6.96 -3.39
C ILE A 141 11.19 6.09 -2.18
N PHE A 142 11.40 4.79 -2.33
CA PHE A 142 11.56 3.86 -1.22
C PHE A 142 13.01 3.41 -1.15
N MET A 143 13.60 3.52 0.02
CA MET A 143 14.95 3.02 0.28
C MET A 143 14.92 2.21 1.56
N ASP A 144 15.43 0.99 1.49
CA ASP A 144 15.45 0.05 2.61
C ASP A 144 14.09 -0.09 3.33
N GLY A 145 13.00 -0.07 2.56
CA GLY A 145 11.63 -0.24 3.06
C GLY A 145 11.01 1.04 3.63
N GLU A 146 11.72 2.17 3.61
CA GLU A 146 11.22 3.47 4.08
C GLU A 146 10.75 4.34 2.92
N HIS A 147 9.57 4.94 3.08
CA HIS A 147 9.01 5.90 2.11
C HIS A 147 9.64 7.28 2.36
N LEU A 148 10.62 7.66 1.53
CA LEU A 148 11.41 8.88 1.75
C LEU A 148 10.78 10.12 1.13
N THR A 149 10.35 10.04 -0.14
CA THR A 149 9.84 11.19 -0.91
C THR A 149 8.68 10.77 -1.82
N GLY A 150 7.91 11.76 -2.27
CA GLY A 150 6.90 11.59 -3.30
C GLY A 150 5.55 11.16 -2.75
N VAL A 151 4.49 11.75 -3.27
CA VAL A 151 3.13 11.34 -2.91
C VAL A 151 2.72 10.05 -3.62
N LEU A 152 1.83 9.28 -2.99
CA LEU A 152 1.24 8.08 -3.57
C LEU A 152 -0.08 8.42 -4.25
N ASP A 153 -0.11 8.28 -5.57
CA ASP A 153 -1.30 8.50 -6.39
C ASP A 153 -1.68 7.22 -7.17
N LYS A 154 -2.53 7.36 -8.19
CA LYS A 154 -2.95 6.25 -9.04
C LYS A 154 -1.76 5.49 -9.66
N SER A 155 -0.61 6.12 -9.92
CA SER A 155 0.53 5.41 -10.50
C SER A 155 1.20 4.46 -9.52
N GLN A 156 1.02 4.67 -8.22
CA GLN A 156 1.65 3.85 -7.17
C GLN A 156 0.71 2.82 -6.56
N ILE A 157 -0.53 3.20 -6.28
CA ILE A 157 -1.51 2.36 -5.55
C ILE A 157 -2.69 1.92 -6.41
N GLY A 158 -2.81 2.43 -7.64
CA GLY A 158 -3.81 2.02 -8.61
C GLY A 158 -3.38 0.81 -9.45
N ASN A 159 -4.15 0.51 -10.49
CA ASN A 159 -3.87 -0.54 -11.46
C ASN A 159 -2.82 -0.09 -12.50
N THR A 160 -1.63 0.28 -12.04
CA THR A 160 -0.56 0.83 -12.89
C THR A 160 0.72 0.00 -12.75
N SER A 161 1.36 -0.30 -13.88
CA SER A 161 2.63 -1.04 -13.92
C SER A 161 3.75 -0.24 -13.27
N PHE A 162 4.62 -0.96 -12.56
CA PHE A 162 5.84 -0.47 -11.90
C PHE A 162 5.61 0.57 -10.79
N GLY A 163 4.38 0.68 -10.31
CA GLY A 163 4.06 1.37 -9.06
C GLY A 163 4.40 0.55 -7.82
N LEU A 164 4.34 1.20 -6.66
CA LEU A 164 4.57 0.60 -5.35
C LEU A 164 3.93 -0.79 -5.14
N VAL A 165 2.63 -0.93 -5.45
CA VAL A 165 1.91 -2.21 -5.26
C VAL A 165 2.44 -3.28 -6.21
N HIS A 166 2.73 -2.93 -7.47
CA HIS A 166 3.31 -3.87 -8.43
C HIS A 166 4.71 -4.31 -8.01
N SER A 167 5.54 -3.40 -7.48
CA SER A 167 6.84 -3.76 -6.93
C SER A 167 6.73 -4.69 -5.71
N CYS A 168 5.71 -4.51 -4.87
CA CYS A 168 5.43 -5.45 -3.78
C CYS A 168 5.00 -6.82 -4.30
N TYR A 169 4.22 -6.88 -5.38
CA TYR A 169 3.86 -8.14 -6.03
C TYR A 169 5.11 -8.91 -6.48
N GLU A 170 6.04 -8.23 -7.15
CA GLU A 170 7.26 -8.85 -7.66
C GLU A 170 8.23 -9.31 -6.56
N LEU A 171 8.45 -8.47 -5.53
CA LEU A 171 9.41 -8.80 -4.47
C LEU A 171 8.85 -9.72 -3.40
N TYR A 172 7.55 -9.64 -3.12
CA TYR A 172 6.96 -10.24 -1.92
C TYR A 172 5.83 -11.23 -2.19
N SER A 173 5.49 -11.50 -3.46
CA SER A 173 4.38 -12.34 -3.90
C SER A 173 3.02 -11.65 -3.99
N ALA A 174 2.16 -12.30 -4.80
CA ALA A 174 0.76 -11.99 -4.97
C ALA A 174 -0.03 -11.82 -3.65
N ASP A 175 0.28 -12.63 -2.65
CA ASP A 175 -0.48 -12.65 -1.40
C ASP A 175 -0.15 -11.44 -0.53
N ILE A 176 1.13 -11.03 -0.48
CA ILE A 176 1.52 -9.79 0.21
C ILE A 176 1.00 -8.56 -0.54
N ALA A 177 1.07 -8.53 -1.87
CA ALA A 177 0.51 -7.41 -2.63
C ALA A 177 -1.00 -7.28 -2.41
N GLY A 178 -1.73 -8.40 -2.37
CA GLY A 178 -3.15 -8.44 -2.02
C GLY A 178 -3.42 -7.90 -0.61
N GLN A 179 -2.67 -8.37 0.38
CA GLN A 179 -2.76 -7.88 1.77
C GLN A 179 -2.41 -6.39 1.87
N PHE A 180 -1.43 -5.92 1.10
CA PHE A 180 -1.01 -4.53 1.10
C PHE A 180 -2.09 -3.63 0.49
N LEU A 181 -2.71 -4.02 -0.63
CA LEU A 181 -3.88 -3.32 -1.17
C LEU A 181 -5.03 -3.27 -0.16
N SER A 182 -5.33 -4.38 0.51
CA SER A 182 -6.37 -4.40 1.55
C SER A 182 -6.01 -3.53 2.75
N THR A 183 -4.72 -3.39 3.08
CA THR A 183 -4.24 -2.57 4.19
C THR A 183 -4.31 -1.07 3.85
N LEU A 184 -3.97 -0.70 2.62
CA LEU A 184 -4.07 0.68 2.13
C LEU A 184 -5.54 1.11 1.88
N GLY A 185 -6.43 0.17 1.59
CA GLY A 185 -7.85 0.43 1.41
C GLY A 185 -8.67 0.54 2.70
N ARG A 186 -8.06 0.29 3.86
CA ARG A 186 -8.69 0.44 5.18
C ARG A 186 -8.28 1.75 5.82
#